data_AF-A0AAW0FTF7-F1
#
_entry.id   AF-A0AAW0FTF7-F1
#
_cell.length_a   1.000
_cell.length_b   1.000
_cell.length_c   1.000
_cell.angle_alpha   90.00
_cell.angle_beta   90.00
_cell.angle_gamma   90.00
#
_symmetry.space_group_name_H-M   'P 1'
#
loop_
_entity.id
_entity.type
_entity.pdbx_description
1 polymer ?
#
loop_
_entity_poly.entity_id
_entity_poly.type
_entity_poly.pdbx_seq_one_letter_code
_entity_poly.pdbx_strand_id
1 'polypeptide(L)'
;MTNQTIDIAADSTGQELIFRVPHPSTVHAGHQVVSPPFWQLVGRSLSLAILPPSGTFTFSAQATSIKVLYGQVTLFDEKNDITETRGIAPSAKSVWSTLLAGRMHLAADAENGTVFLIIESIDGEWQGPFKARNQIISRNILPAQLHIHGSARKVDFSFVQVEELDWQPEGMWDKFLYYNARGFSVRFHGTTSENLVHVQAWALGVGETVCLTFFFLIAPLTASADSFPQLLRQVVLRDQLLPVQWQRSWRHGLLIR
;
A
#
# COMPACT_ATOMS: atom_id res chain seq x y z
N MET A 1 24.78 25.66 7.63
CA MET A 1 24.02 24.56 6.99
C MET A 1 23.29 23.85 8.11
N THR A 2 21.97 24.00 8.21
CA THR A 2 21.17 23.24 9.17
C THR A 2 21.19 21.78 8.76
N ASN A 3 21.64 20.87 9.64
CA ASN A 3 21.49 19.43 9.48
C ASN A 3 19.98 19.14 9.33
N GLN A 4 19.49 19.09 8.08
CA GLN A 4 18.18 18.50 7.83
C GLN A 4 18.32 17.02 8.12
N THR A 5 17.66 16.57 9.17
CA THR A 5 17.52 15.15 9.47
C THR A 5 16.89 14.48 8.25
N ILE A 6 17.58 13.50 7.68
CA ILE A 6 17.07 12.67 6.59
C ILE A 6 16.01 11.76 7.21
N ASP A 7 14.75 12.20 7.19
CA ASP A 7 13.64 11.53 7.87
C ASP A 7 12.37 11.53 7.00
N ILE A 8 11.38 10.71 7.34
CA ILE A 8 10.10 10.65 6.63
C ILE A 8 9.14 11.63 7.29
N ALA A 9 8.78 12.71 6.58
CA ALA A 9 7.80 13.66 7.09
C ALA A 9 6.37 13.25 6.69
N ALA A 10 5.39 13.53 7.55
CA ALA A 10 3.97 13.28 7.28
C ALA A 10 3.12 14.54 7.50
N ASP A 11 2.27 14.84 6.54
CA ASP A 11 1.27 15.91 6.57
C ASP A 11 -0.08 15.39 6.02
N SER A 12 -1.07 16.25 5.84
CA SER A 12 -2.40 15.90 5.36
C SER A 12 -2.99 16.93 4.40
N THR A 13 -3.81 16.46 3.46
CA THR A 13 -4.73 17.27 2.63
C THR A 13 -6.10 17.50 3.29
N GLY A 14 -6.26 17.07 4.54
CA GLY A 14 -7.53 16.98 5.27
C GLY A 14 -8.15 15.59 5.19
N GLN A 15 -8.10 14.93 4.03
CA GLN A 15 -8.74 13.63 3.81
C GLN A 15 -7.74 12.47 3.58
N GLU A 16 -6.50 12.79 3.21
CA GLU A 16 -5.46 11.81 2.96
C GLU A 16 -4.17 12.20 3.66
N LEU A 17 -3.28 11.22 3.87
CA LEU A 17 -1.92 11.46 4.30
C LEU A 17 -1.03 11.81 3.11
N ILE A 18 -0.08 12.71 3.33
CA ILE A 18 1.04 12.94 2.42
C ILE A 18 2.32 12.60 3.17
N PHE A 19 3.00 11.56 2.72
CA PHE A 19 4.38 11.28 3.10
C PHE A 19 5.33 12.01 2.17
N ARG A 20 6.28 12.71 2.77
CA ARG A 20 7.45 13.23 2.06
C ARG A 20 8.67 12.44 2.52
N VAL A 21 9.33 11.81 1.57
CA VAL A 21 10.42 10.86 1.81
C VAL A 21 11.71 11.39 1.17
N PRO A 22 12.88 11.18 1.78
CA PRO A 22 14.14 11.46 1.11
C PRO A 22 14.29 10.57 -0.13
N HIS A 23 15.01 11.06 -1.13
CA HIS A 23 15.40 10.22 -2.25
C HIS A 23 16.40 9.16 -1.76
N PRO A 24 16.31 7.89 -2.19
CA PRO A 24 17.23 6.84 -1.73
C PRO A 24 18.71 7.21 -1.86
N SER A 25 19.10 7.88 -2.95
CA SER A 25 20.49 8.31 -3.18
C SER A 25 21.01 9.36 -2.19
N THR A 26 20.12 10.02 -1.44
CA THR A 26 20.50 10.96 -0.38
C THR A 26 20.66 10.29 0.98
N VAL A 27 20.19 9.04 1.12
CA VAL A 27 20.38 8.25 2.35
C VAL A 27 21.82 7.76 2.38
N HIS A 28 22.49 7.92 3.52
CA HIS A 28 23.88 7.49 3.66
C HIS A 28 24.00 5.97 3.59
N ALA A 29 25.06 5.47 2.95
CA ALA A 29 25.39 4.06 2.94
C ALA A 29 25.45 3.49 4.38
N GLY A 30 24.92 2.29 4.56
CA GLY A 30 24.81 1.64 5.88
C GLY A 30 23.69 2.18 6.77
N HIS A 31 22.93 3.19 6.33
CA HIS A 31 21.74 3.66 7.03
C HIS A 31 20.47 3.27 6.28
N GLN A 32 19.39 3.17 7.03
CA GLN A 32 18.03 2.96 6.52
C GLN A 32 17.11 3.96 7.20
N VAL A 33 16.05 4.39 6.50
CA VAL A 33 15.01 5.25 7.08
C VAL A 33 13.72 4.47 7.09
N VAL A 34 13.11 4.32 8.27
CA VAL A 34 11.87 3.58 8.46
C VAL A 34 10.90 4.47 9.20
N SER A 35 9.70 4.64 8.67
CA SER A 35 8.65 5.38 9.36
C SER A 35 8.14 4.56 10.55
N PRO A 36 7.58 5.19 11.59
CA PRO A 36 6.72 4.45 12.49
C PRO A 36 5.52 3.85 11.72
N PRO A 37 4.87 2.81 12.27
CA PRO A 37 3.60 2.34 11.77
C PRO A 37 2.59 3.48 11.69
N PHE A 38 1.87 3.58 10.56
CA PHE A 38 0.99 4.73 10.30
C PHE A 38 -0.46 4.35 9.98
N TRP A 39 -0.69 3.17 9.44
CA TRP A 39 -2.03 2.69 9.10
C TRP A 39 -2.19 1.25 9.61
N GLN A 40 -3.12 1.06 10.54
CA GLN A 40 -3.62 -0.27 10.88
C GLN A 40 -4.77 -0.63 9.96
N LEU A 41 -4.64 -1.74 9.25
CA LEU A 41 -5.62 -2.25 8.34
C LEU A 41 -5.75 -3.77 8.52
N VAL A 42 -6.92 -4.26 8.92
CA VAL A 42 -7.28 -5.69 8.83
C VAL A 42 -6.28 -6.58 9.63
N GLY A 43 -5.99 -6.17 10.86
CA GLY A 43 -5.02 -6.85 11.74
C GLY A 43 -3.56 -6.73 11.29
N ARG A 44 -3.26 -5.84 10.34
CA ARG A 44 -1.92 -5.51 9.88
C ARG A 44 -1.57 -4.05 10.15
N SER A 45 -0.29 -3.76 10.26
CA SER A 45 0.23 -2.38 10.26
C SER A 45 1.11 -2.13 9.06
N LEU A 46 1.03 -0.92 8.53
CA LEU A 46 1.86 -0.44 7.41
C LEU A 46 2.92 0.53 7.93
N SER A 47 4.14 0.36 7.44
CA SER A 47 5.28 1.25 7.62
C SER A 47 5.96 1.51 6.27
N LEU A 48 6.59 2.66 6.09
CA LEU A 48 7.41 3.00 4.93
C LEU A 48 8.88 2.79 5.25
N ALA A 49 9.63 2.24 4.31
CA ALA A 49 11.08 2.08 4.44
C ALA A 49 11.81 2.55 3.18
N ILE A 50 13.01 3.07 3.39
CA ILE A 50 13.88 3.63 2.35
C ILE A 50 15.27 3.08 2.59
N LEU A 51 15.86 2.53 1.53
CA LEU A 51 17.24 2.07 1.53
C LEU A 51 18.06 2.81 0.47
N PRO A 52 19.31 3.18 0.80
CA PRO A 52 20.23 3.69 -0.19
C PRO A 52 20.57 2.62 -1.24
N PRO A 53 21.20 2.99 -2.36
CA PRO A 53 21.74 2.03 -3.30
C PRO A 53 22.66 1.02 -2.61
N SER A 54 22.51 -0.27 -2.95
CA SER A 54 23.18 -1.41 -2.29
C SER A 54 22.89 -1.56 -0.78
N GLY A 55 21.92 -0.82 -0.25
CA GLY A 55 21.50 -0.92 1.15
C GLY A 55 20.84 -2.26 1.44
N THR A 56 20.97 -2.74 2.67
CA THR A 56 20.31 -3.97 3.13
C THR A 56 19.35 -3.68 4.26
N PHE A 57 18.34 -4.55 4.40
CA PHE A 57 17.32 -4.47 5.44
C PHE A 57 17.03 -5.87 5.98
N THR A 58 16.96 -5.99 7.30
CA THR A 58 16.54 -7.22 7.98
C THR A 58 15.17 -7.01 8.58
N PHE A 59 14.24 -7.89 8.22
CA PHE A 59 12.86 -7.80 8.68
C PHE A 59 12.71 -8.17 10.16
N SER A 60 11.72 -7.55 10.82
CA SER A 60 11.23 -8.02 12.10
C SER A 60 10.59 -9.40 11.94
N ALA A 61 10.44 -10.15 13.04
CA ALA A 61 9.73 -11.43 12.99
C ALA A 61 8.23 -11.28 12.66
N GLN A 62 7.67 -10.07 12.79
CA GLN A 62 6.26 -9.76 12.54
C GLN A 62 6.01 -9.27 11.11
N ALA A 63 7.04 -8.86 10.38
CA ALA A 63 6.94 -8.50 8.98
C ALA A 63 6.59 -9.74 8.15
N THR A 64 5.42 -9.70 7.54
CA THR A 64 4.94 -10.82 6.73
C THR A 64 5.00 -10.53 5.26
N SER A 65 4.99 -9.25 4.86
CA SER A 65 4.87 -8.88 3.46
C SER A 65 5.56 -7.56 3.17
N ILE A 66 5.95 -7.38 1.91
CA ILE A 66 6.44 -6.09 1.41
C ILE A 66 5.80 -5.71 0.08
N LYS A 67 5.85 -4.42 -0.23
CA LYS A 67 5.51 -3.91 -1.55
C LYS A 67 6.44 -2.77 -1.95
N VAL A 68 7.21 -3.00 -3.02
CA VAL A 68 8.09 -1.98 -3.59
C VAL A 68 7.28 -0.86 -4.24
N LEU A 69 7.65 0.37 -3.93
CA LEU A 69 7.06 1.61 -4.46
C LEU A 69 8.03 2.34 -5.41
N TYR A 70 9.34 2.17 -5.21
CA TYR A 70 10.41 2.74 -6.04
C TYR A 70 11.59 1.77 -6.12
N GLY A 71 12.27 1.74 -7.27
CA GLY A 71 13.46 0.92 -7.50
C GLY A 71 13.15 -0.57 -7.52
N GLN A 72 14.15 -1.37 -7.17
CA GLN A 72 14.06 -2.83 -7.14
C GLN A 72 14.76 -3.37 -5.89
N VAL A 73 14.30 -4.53 -5.44
CA VAL A 73 14.87 -5.24 -4.30
C VAL A 73 15.11 -6.69 -4.64
N THR A 74 16.17 -7.25 -4.08
CA THR A 74 16.41 -8.69 -4.04
C THR A 74 16.15 -9.16 -2.62
N LEU A 75 15.15 -10.01 -2.47
CA LEU A 75 14.88 -10.76 -1.26
C LEU A 75 15.71 -12.03 -1.29
N PHE A 76 16.34 -12.36 -0.16
CA PHE A 76 17.12 -13.59 -0.06
C PHE A 76 17.02 -14.21 1.33
N ASP A 77 17.08 -15.54 1.39
CA ASP A 77 17.20 -16.33 2.60
C ASP A 77 18.36 -17.30 2.39
N GLU A 78 19.52 -16.98 2.98
CA GLU A 78 20.75 -17.76 2.85
C GLU A 78 20.59 -19.20 3.38
N LYS A 79 19.73 -19.40 4.39
CA LYS A 79 19.52 -20.71 5.00
C LYS A 79 18.76 -21.65 4.08
N ASN A 80 17.81 -21.11 3.33
CA ASN A 80 16.92 -21.88 2.46
C ASN A 80 17.28 -21.75 0.97
N ASP A 81 18.38 -21.05 0.64
CA ASP A 81 18.83 -20.76 -0.73
C ASP A 81 17.74 -20.13 -1.61
N ILE A 82 16.92 -19.26 -1.01
CA ILE A 82 15.86 -18.55 -1.71
C ILE A 82 16.41 -17.20 -2.15
N THR A 83 16.24 -16.86 -3.43
CA THR A 83 16.51 -15.51 -3.96
C THR A 83 15.38 -15.10 -4.90
N GLU A 84 14.74 -13.96 -4.62
CA GLU A 84 13.64 -13.42 -5.40
C GLU A 84 13.83 -11.93 -5.64
N THR A 85 13.71 -11.47 -6.88
CA THR A 85 13.76 -10.04 -7.18
C THR A 85 12.35 -9.47 -7.36
N ARG A 86 12.07 -8.35 -6.69
CA ARG A 86 10.79 -7.63 -6.76
C ARG A 86 11.01 -6.18 -7.15
N GLY A 87 10.25 -5.71 -8.13
CA GLY A 87 10.13 -4.29 -8.48
C GLY A 87 8.75 -3.74 -8.16
N ILE A 88 8.46 -2.55 -8.68
CA ILE A 88 7.17 -1.85 -8.48
C ILE A 88 5.99 -2.72 -8.95
N ALA A 89 6.12 -3.37 -10.11
CA ALA A 89 5.10 -4.23 -10.69
C ALA A 89 5.72 -5.50 -11.30
N PRO A 90 4.99 -6.64 -11.25
CA PRO A 90 5.36 -7.81 -12.05
C PRO A 90 5.20 -7.55 -13.55
N SER A 91 5.70 -8.47 -14.36
CA SER A 91 5.42 -8.47 -15.79
C SER A 91 3.91 -8.51 -16.06
N ALA A 92 3.50 -7.98 -17.21
CA ALA A 92 2.09 -7.95 -17.57
C ALA A 92 1.46 -9.35 -17.51
N LYS A 93 0.33 -9.46 -16.83
CA LYS A 93 -0.44 -10.72 -16.64
C LYS A 93 0.24 -11.77 -15.74
N SER A 94 1.26 -11.40 -14.98
CA SER A 94 1.79 -12.27 -13.91
C SER A 94 1.46 -11.71 -12.53
N VAL A 95 1.61 -12.57 -11.52
CA VAL A 95 1.34 -12.25 -10.11
C VAL A 95 2.59 -12.57 -9.32
N TRP A 96 2.97 -11.64 -8.43
CA TRP A 96 3.97 -11.90 -7.40
C TRP A 96 3.29 -11.95 -6.04
N SER A 97 3.69 -12.91 -5.22
CA SER A 97 3.37 -12.87 -3.80
C SER A 97 4.06 -11.66 -3.18
N THR A 98 3.38 -10.98 -2.25
CA THR A 98 4.01 -9.99 -1.39
C THR A 98 4.54 -10.60 -0.11
N LEU A 99 4.13 -11.82 0.20
CA LEU A 99 4.53 -12.53 1.41
C LEU A 99 6.05 -12.76 1.41
N LEU A 100 6.63 -12.67 2.60
CA LEU A 100 8.00 -13.03 2.88
C LEU A 100 8.03 -14.51 3.29
N ALA A 101 8.90 -15.29 2.64
CA ALA A 101 9.11 -16.69 2.98
C ALA A 101 10.01 -16.79 4.21
N GLY A 102 9.44 -16.63 5.41
CA GLY A 102 10.19 -16.75 6.65
C GLY A 102 11.11 -15.55 6.93
N ARG A 103 12.33 -15.82 7.42
CA ARG A 103 13.30 -14.78 7.81
C ARG A 103 14.13 -14.35 6.60
N MET A 104 13.52 -13.59 5.71
CA MET A 104 14.24 -13.03 4.57
C MET A 104 15.08 -11.82 4.96
N HIS A 105 16.14 -11.59 4.20
CA HIS A 105 16.83 -10.32 4.09
C HIS A 105 16.42 -9.65 2.78
N LEU A 106 16.59 -8.33 2.73
CA LEU A 106 16.34 -7.53 1.55
C LEU A 106 17.60 -6.74 1.22
N ALA A 107 18.00 -6.74 -0.05
CA ALA A 107 18.99 -5.83 -0.61
C ALA A 107 18.33 -4.94 -1.66
N ALA A 108 18.60 -3.64 -1.59
CA ALA A 108 18.23 -2.70 -2.63
C ALA A 108 19.10 -2.89 -3.87
N ASP A 109 18.61 -2.47 -5.03
CA ASP A 109 19.44 -2.40 -6.23
C ASP A 109 20.66 -1.48 -6.03
N ALA A 110 21.71 -1.71 -6.84
CA ALA A 110 22.99 -1.03 -6.66
C ALA A 110 23.00 0.42 -7.15
N GLU A 111 22.01 0.83 -7.96
CA GLU A 111 22.02 2.11 -8.67
C GLU A 111 21.07 3.14 -8.04
N ASN A 112 19.84 2.74 -7.76
CA ASN A 112 18.75 3.64 -7.41
C ASN A 112 18.34 3.54 -5.94
N GLY A 113 18.66 2.45 -5.26
CA GLY A 113 18.12 2.16 -3.94
C GLY A 113 16.63 1.79 -4.02
N THR A 114 15.89 1.90 -2.91
CA THR A 114 14.47 1.53 -2.93
C THR A 114 13.62 2.31 -1.93
N VAL A 115 12.34 2.44 -2.25
CA VAL A 115 11.27 2.80 -1.30
C VAL A 115 10.24 1.67 -1.32
N PHE A 116 9.85 1.17 -0.16
CA PHE A 116 8.88 0.08 -0.06
C PHE A 116 8.00 0.19 1.19
N LEU A 117 6.84 -0.45 1.13
CA LEU A 117 5.98 -0.68 2.28
C LEU A 117 6.39 -1.98 2.97
N ILE A 118 6.44 -1.92 4.30
CA ILE A 118 6.49 -3.07 5.19
C ILE A 118 5.08 -3.29 5.72
N ILE A 119 4.62 -4.54 5.68
CA ILE A 119 3.33 -4.96 6.21
C ILE A 119 3.59 -5.98 7.30
N GLU A 120 3.20 -5.64 8.51
CA GLU A 120 3.43 -6.45 9.70
C GLU A 120 2.11 -7.00 10.23
N SER A 121 2.10 -8.25 10.69
CA SER A 121 1.00 -8.76 11.52
C SER A 121 0.96 -7.99 12.83
N ILE A 122 -0.24 -7.68 13.30
CA ILE A 122 -0.44 -7.25 14.68
C ILE A 122 -0.85 -8.49 15.49
N ASP A 123 -0.08 -8.80 16.53
CA ASP A 123 -0.31 -9.97 17.36
C ASP A 123 -1.70 -9.91 18.03
N GLY A 124 -2.45 -11.00 17.92
CA GLY A 124 -3.79 -11.14 18.50
C GLY A 124 -4.92 -10.47 17.72
N GLU A 125 -4.63 -9.74 16.64
CA GLU A 125 -5.67 -9.13 15.79
C GLU A 125 -6.20 -10.12 14.74
N TRP A 126 -7.53 -10.09 14.53
CA TRP A 126 -8.20 -10.93 13.53
C TRP A 126 -7.92 -10.46 12.11
N GLN A 127 -7.57 -11.40 11.23
CA GLN A 127 -7.20 -11.12 9.84
C GLN A 127 -8.19 -11.70 8.82
N GLY A 128 -9.37 -12.11 9.29
CA GLY A 128 -10.43 -12.61 8.43
C GLY A 128 -10.63 -14.12 8.47
N PRO A 129 -11.66 -14.63 7.77
CA PRO A 129 -12.54 -13.90 6.86
C PRO A 129 -13.45 -12.87 7.55
N PHE A 130 -13.86 -11.84 6.79
CA PHE A 130 -14.70 -10.73 7.27
C PHE A 130 -16.12 -10.88 6.75
N LYS A 131 -17.06 -10.99 7.68
CA LYS A 131 -18.50 -11.18 7.44
C LYS A 131 -19.31 -9.89 7.47
N ALA A 132 -18.72 -8.77 7.85
CA ALA A 132 -19.39 -7.48 7.94
C ALA A 132 -18.37 -6.34 7.93
N ARG A 133 -18.79 -5.14 7.50
CA ARG A 133 -17.93 -3.94 7.44
C ARG A 133 -17.36 -3.55 8.79
N ASN A 134 -18.12 -3.71 9.88
CA ASN A 134 -17.65 -3.37 11.23
C ASN A 134 -16.52 -4.28 11.75
N GLN A 135 -16.27 -5.42 11.10
CA GLN A 135 -15.13 -6.28 11.40
C GLN A 135 -13.85 -5.79 10.71
N ILE A 136 -13.96 -4.85 9.78
CA ILE A 136 -12.84 -4.27 9.04
C ILE A 136 -12.28 -3.11 9.86
N ILE A 137 -11.25 -3.40 10.63
CA ILE A 137 -10.51 -2.36 11.36
C ILE A 137 -9.61 -1.62 10.37
N SER A 138 -9.82 -0.32 10.24
CA SER A 138 -8.97 0.59 9.48
C SER A 138 -8.84 1.89 10.24
N ARG A 139 -7.63 2.23 10.70
CA ARG A 139 -7.38 3.44 11.50
C ARG A 139 -5.96 3.96 11.35
N ASN A 140 -5.84 5.27 11.52
CA ASN A 140 -4.57 5.96 11.59
C ASN A 140 -3.92 5.67 12.96
N ILE A 141 -2.67 5.23 12.94
CA ILE A 141 -1.89 4.90 14.14
C ILE A 141 -0.59 5.70 14.21
N LEU A 142 -0.47 6.79 13.43
CA LEU A 142 0.70 7.65 13.44
C LEU A 142 0.99 8.18 14.86
N PRO A 143 2.22 7.99 15.39
CA PRO A 143 2.60 8.49 16.70
C PRO A 143 2.83 10.00 16.67
N ALA A 144 2.81 10.62 17.85
CA ALA A 144 3.25 12.01 18.02
C ALA A 144 4.79 12.09 17.93
N GLN A 145 5.31 12.57 16.80
CA GLN A 145 6.75 12.77 16.57
C GLN A 145 7.01 14.10 15.88
N LEU A 146 8.24 14.61 15.99
CA LEU A 146 8.61 15.94 15.50
C LEU A 146 8.37 16.12 13.99
N HIS A 147 8.65 15.09 13.19
CA HIS A 147 8.49 15.10 11.73
C HIS A 147 7.07 14.70 11.26
N ILE A 148 6.15 14.39 12.19
CA ILE A 148 4.75 14.05 11.90
C ILE A 148 3.88 15.23 12.32
N HIS A 149 3.33 15.95 11.35
CA HIS A 149 2.49 17.10 11.65
C HIS A 149 1.18 16.69 12.35
N GLY A 150 0.63 17.57 13.18
CA GLY A 150 -0.59 17.29 13.95
C GLY A 150 -1.83 17.04 13.09
N SER A 151 -1.89 17.60 11.88
CA SER A 151 -2.94 17.33 10.88
C SER A 151 -2.89 15.87 10.39
N ALA A 152 -1.70 15.33 10.16
CA ALA A 152 -1.49 13.97 9.66
C ALA A 152 -2.14 12.94 10.58
N ARG A 153 -1.99 13.11 11.89
CA ARG A 153 -2.56 12.21 12.92
C ARG A 153 -4.09 12.25 13.02
N LYS A 154 -4.73 13.24 12.40
CA LYS A 154 -6.20 13.40 12.39
C LYS A 154 -6.87 12.81 11.16
N VAL A 155 -6.08 12.34 10.18
CA VAL A 155 -6.63 11.68 8.98
C VAL A 155 -7.38 10.42 9.40
N ASP A 156 -8.61 10.29 8.91
CA ASP A 156 -9.44 9.12 9.10
C ASP A 156 -9.28 8.15 7.92
N PHE A 157 -9.02 6.88 8.24
CA PHE A 157 -8.90 5.79 7.26
C PHE A 157 -10.10 4.86 7.25
N SER A 158 -11.23 5.30 7.80
CA SER A 158 -12.48 4.54 7.79
C SER A 158 -12.92 4.17 6.37
N PHE A 159 -13.40 2.94 6.21
CA PHE A 159 -14.03 2.49 4.97
C PHE A 159 -15.40 3.14 4.80
N VAL A 160 -15.56 3.90 3.72
CA VAL A 160 -16.83 4.53 3.32
C VAL A 160 -17.42 3.73 2.17
N GLN A 161 -18.74 3.56 2.13
CA GLN A 161 -19.38 2.86 1.02
C GLN A 161 -19.24 3.70 -0.24
N VAL A 162 -18.94 3.05 -1.37
CA VAL A 162 -18.60 3.78 -2.61
C VAL A 162 -19.76 4.65 -3.10
N GLU A 163 -21.00 4.27 -2.83
CA GLU A 163 -22.19 5.09 -3.14
C GLU A 163 -22.24 6.42 -2.36
N GLU A 164 -21.53 6.54 -1.25
CA GLU A 164 -21.46 7.76 -0.42
C GLU A 164 -20.33 8.70 -0.85
N LEU A 165 -19.51 8.32 -1.83
CA LEU A 165 -18.35 9.10 -2.27
C LEU A 165 -18.75 10.15 -3.32
N ASP A 166 -18.15 11.33 -3.23
CA ASP A 166 -18.46 12.49 -4.07
C ASP A 166 -18.17 12.29 -5.57
N TRP A 167 -17.22 11.42 -5.90
CA TRP A 167 -16.85 11.10 -7.29
C TRP A 167 -17.73 10.03 -7.94
N GLN A 168 -18.63 9.39 -7.21
CA GLN A 168 -19.39 8.25 -7.72
C GLN A 168 -20.57 8.72 -8.59
N PRO A 169 -20.78 8.14 -9.79
CA PRO A 169 -21.96 8.47 -10.60
C PRO A 169 -23.24 7.94 -9.94
N GLU A 170 -24.22 8.82 -9.71
CA GLU A 170 -25.50 8.49 -9.07
C GLU A 170 -26.14 7.22 -9.66
N GLY A 171 -26.57 6.31 -8.79
CA GLY A 171 -27.24 5.05 -9.16
C GLY A 171 -26.32 3.92 -9.61
N MET A 172 -25.00 4.14 -9.74
CA MET A 172 -24.09 3.14 -10.30
C MET A 172 -23.75 2.00 -9.32
N TRP A 173 -23.58 2.33 -8.04
CA TRP A 173 -23.09 1.42 -7.02
C TRP A 173 -24.14 1.05 -5.97
N ASP A 174 -25.39 1.43 -6.23
CA ASP A 174 -26.51 1.18 -5.34
C ASP A 174 -26.59 -0.32 -4.99
N LYS A 175 -26.68 -0.59 -3.68
CA LYS A 175 -26.82 -1.95 -3.11
C LYS A 175 -25.58 -2.84 -3.27
N PHE A 176 -24.45 -2.33 -3.76
CA PHE A 176 -23.20 -3.06 -3.71
C PHE A 176 -22.51 -2.86 -2.36
N LEU A 177 -22.09 -3.97 -1.74
CA LEU A 177 -21.20 -3.94 -0.57
C LEU A 177 -19.77 -3.65 -1.04
N TYR A 178 -19.55 -2.43 -1.50
CA TYR A 178 -18.29 -1.96 -2.03
C TYR A 178 -17.83 -0.73 -1.26
N TYR A 179 -16.65 -0.81 -0.67
CA TYR A 179 -16.12 0.21 0.24
C TYR A 179 -14.73 0.66 -0.20
N ASN A 180 -14.44 1.94 0.04
CA ASN A 180 -13.13 2.54 -0.12
C ASN A 180 -12.66 3.11 1.21
N ALA A 181 -11.41 2.85 1.57
CA ALA A 181 -10.70 3.66 2.52
C ALA A 181 -9.77 4.58 1.72
N ARG A 182 -9.94 5.89 1.93
CA ARG A 182 -8.97 6.89 1.50
C ARG A 182 -7.61 6.53 2.11
N GLY A 183 -6.54 6.92 1.44
CA GLY A 183 -5.22 6.45 1.82
C GLY A 183 -4.19 7.56 1.84
N PHE A 184 -3.07 7.32 1.18
CA PHE A 184 -1.90 8.17 1.33
C PHE A 184 -1.15 8.33 0.02
N SER A 185 -0.52 9.48 -0.13
CA SER A 185 0.44 9.76 -1.19
C SER A 185 1.87 9.68 -0.65
N VAL A 186 2.81 9.21 -1.46
CA VAL A 186 4.25 9.25 -1.17
C VAL A 186 4.92 10.14 -2.22
N ARG A 187 5.78 11.06 -1.77
CA ARG A 187 6.48 12.04 -2.62
C ARG A 187 7.93 12.20 -2.17
N PHE A 188 8.85 12.48 -3.09
CA PHE A 188 10.20 12.83 -2.67
C PHE A 188 10.27 14.23 -2.05
N HIS A 189 11.27 14.46 -1.20
CA HIS A 189 11.59 15.78 -0.67
C HIS A 189 12.00 16.75 -1.78
N GLY A 190 11.63 18.03 -1.64
CA GLY A 190 12.09 19.10 -2.51
C GLY A 190 11.41 19.19 -3.88
N THR A 191 10.68 18.15 -4.32
CA THR A 191 9.93 18.17 -5.57
C THR A 191 8.43 18.31 -5.27
N THR A 192 7.81 19.40 -5.73
CA THR A 192 6.36 19.59 -5.60
C THR A 192 5.57 18.76 -6.61
N SER A 193 6.25 18.25 -7.66
CA SER A 193 5.64 17.55 -8.80
C SER A 193 5.88 16.03 -8.84
N GLU A 194 6.84 15.49 -8.07
CA GLU A 194 7.18 14.06 -8.15
C GLU A 194 6.39 13.26 -7.13
N ASN A 195 5.14 12.96 -7.48
CA ASN A 195 4.38 11.91 -6.79
C ASN A 195 4.97 10.55 -7.16
N LEU A 196 5.43 9.82 -6.14
CA LEU A 196 5.92 8.46 -6.34
C LEU A 196 4.73 7.52 -6.55
N VAL A 197 3.78 7.55 -5.62
CA VAL A 197 2.61 6.68 -5.63
C VAL A 197 1.48 7.28 -4.82
N HIS A 198 0.26 6.96 -5.22
CA HIS A 198 -0.94 7.08 -4.38
C HIS A 198 -1.47 5.69 -4.05
N VAL A 199 -1.75 5.47 -2.78
CA VAL A 199 -2.17 4.17 -2.23
C VAL A 199 -3.54 4.34 -1.57
N GLN A 200 -4.47 3.47 -1.93
CA GLN A 200 -5.80 3.37 -1.32
C GLN A 200 -6.17 1.90 -1.09
N ALA A 201 -7.10 1.66 -0.17
CA ALA A 201 -7.59 0.32 0.13
C ALA A 201 -9.08 0.19 -0.24
N TRP A 202 -9.44 -0.99 -0.73
CA TRP A 202 -10.79 -1.30 -1.17
C TRP A 202 -11.26 -2.60 -0.52
N ALA A 203 -12.55 -2.68 -0.19
CA ALA A 203 -13.19 -3.89 0.30
C ALA A 203 -14.44 -4.18 -0.54
N LEU A 204 -14.54 -5.40 -1.06
CA LEU A 204 -15.65 -5.83 -1.92
C LEU A 204 -16.33 -7.08 -1.36
N GLY A 205 -17.66 -7.03 -1.23
CA GLY A 205 -18.49 -8.16 -0.82
C GLY A 205 -18.70 -9.15 -1.96
N VAL A 206 -18.51 -10.44 -1.70
CA VAL A 206 -18.65 -11.52 -2.70
C VAL A 206 -20.07 -12.11 -2.67
N GLY A 207 -20.95 -11.66 -3.57
CA GLY A 207 -22.32 -12.18 -3.74
C GLY A 207 -23.29 -11.82 -2.61
N GLU A 208 -24.50 -12.43 -2.60
CA GLU A 208 -25.54 -12.26 -1.55
C GLU A 208 -25.06 -12.71 -0.14
N THR A 209 -23.88 -13.30 -0.04
CA THR A 209 -23.23 -13.70 1.21
C THR A 209 -22.07 -12.76 1.52
N VAL A 210 -22.19 -12.03 2.61
CA VAL A 210 -21.24 -11.01 3.07
C VAL A 210 -19.86 -11.60 3.36
N CYS A 211 -18.98 -11.74 2.37
CA CYS A 211 -17.56 -12.03 2.54
C CYS A 211 -16.77 -10.92 1.86
N LEU A 212 -16.00 -10.15 2.62
CA LEU A 212 -15.28 -8.97 2.11
C LEU A 212 -13.84 -9.35 1.73
N THR A 213 -13.44 -9.06 0.48
CA THR A 213 -12.06 -9.21 -0.02
C THR A 213 -11.37 -7.86 -0.12
N PHE A 214 -10.09 -7.80 0.27
CA PHE A 214 -9.29 -6.58 0.34
C PHE A 214 -8.26 -6.48 -0.78
N PHE A 215 -8.11 -5.27 -1.32
CA PHE A 215 -7.10 -4.99 -2.35
C PHE A 215 -6.43 -3.64 -2.07
N PHE A 216 -5.13 -3.58 -2.32
CA PHE A 216 -4.39 -2.33 -2.37
C PHE A 216 -4.25 -1.90 -3.83
N LEU A 217 -4.68 -0.68 -4.14
CA LEU A 217 -4.36 -0.09 -5.43
C LEU A 217 -3.10 0.77 -5.26
N ILE A 218 -2.09 0.49 -6.08
CA ILE A 218 -0.89 1.32 -6.24
C ILE A 218 -0.92 1.81 -7.68
N ALA A 219 -1.46 3.02 -7.88
CA ALA A 219 -1.55 3.61 -9.20
C ALA A 219 -0.38 4.60 -9.42
N PRO A 220 0.38 4.47 -10.52
CA PRO A 220 1.17 5.60 -11.01
C PRO A 220 0.21 6.69 -11.49
N LEU A 221 0.41 7.92 -11.01
CA LEU A 221 -0.55 9.04 -11.07
C LEU A 221 -0.78 9.65 -12.47
N THR A 222 -0.37 9.01 -13.56
CA THR A 222 -0.83 9.42 -14.90
C THR A 222 -2.31 9.10 -15.13
N ALA A 223 -2.95 8.34 -14.24
CA ALA A 223 -4.39 8.11 -14.17
C ALA A 223 -4.96 8.82 -12.92
N SER A 224 -5.85 9.79 -13.10
CA SER A 224 -6.54 10.42 -11.97
C SER A 224 -7.45 9.41 -11.25
N ALA A 225 -7.74 9.66 -9.97
CA ALA A 225 -8.72 8.87 -9.20
C ALA A 225 -10.08 8.74 -9.94
N ASP A 226 -10.42 9.71 -10.78
CA ASP A 226 -11.66 9.75 -11.59
C ASP A 226 -11.70 8.74 -12.73
N SER A 227 -10.55 8.20 -13.16
CA SER A 227 -10.47 7.25 -14.28
C SER A 227 -10.68 5.78 -13.88
N PHE A 228 -10.59 5.49 -12.57
CA PHE A 228 -10.68 4.12 -12.03
C PHE A 228 -12.09 3.50 -12.08
N PRO A 229 -13.19 4.24 -11.78
CA PRO A 229 -14.55 3.69 -11.88
C PRO A 229 -14.88 3.18 -13.29
N GLN A 230 -14.31 3.81 -14.32
CA GLN A 230 -14.51 3.42 -15.72
C GLN A 230 -13.77 2.12 -16.10
N LEU A 231 -12.64 1.81 -15.46
CA LEU A 231 -11.89 0.57 -15.68
C LEU A 231 -12.56 -0.62 -14.97
N LEU A 232 -13.07 -0.43 -13.75
CA LEU A 232 -13.86 -1.44 -13.02
C LEU A 232 -15.18 -1.76 -13.75
N ARG A 233 -15.82 -0.77 -14.37
CA ARG A 233 -17.03 -0.93 -15.20
C ARG A 233 -16.88 -2.00 -16.28
N GLN A 234 -15.73 -2.09 -16.95
CA GLN A 234 -15.52 -3.06 -18.02
C GLN A 234 -15.38 -4.51 -17.52
N VAL A 235 -15.00 -4.68 -16.25
CA VAL A 235 -14.79 -5.99 -15.63
C VAL A 235 -16.10 -6.51 -15.04
N VAL A 236 -16.77 -5.70 -14.21
CA VAL A 236 -18.00 -6.12 -13.50
C VAL A 236 -19.18 -6.38 -14.45
N LEU A 237 -19.35 -5.57 -15.51
CA LEU A 237 -20.47 -5.75 -16.46
C LEU A 237 -20.24 -6.89 -17.47
N ARG A 238 -18.99 -7.32 -17.70
CA ARG A 238 -18.70 -8.47 -18.57
C ARG A 238 -18.96 -9.82 -17.88
N ASP A 239 -18.82 -9.86 -16.56
CA ASP A 239 -18.86 -11.10 -15.77
C ASP A 239 -20.26 -11.48 -15.26
N GLN A 240 -21.28 -10.64 -15.47
CA GLN A 240 -22.68 -11.00 -15.18
C GLN A 240 -23.29 -12.00 -16.19
N LEU A 241 -22.55 -12.45 -17.22
CA LEU A 241 -23.08 -13.35 -18.25
C LEU A 241 -22.46 -14.75 -18.31
N LEU A 242 -21.43 -15.11 -17.55
CA LEU A 242 -20.90 -16.49 -17.53
C LEU A 242 -20.23 -16.88 -16.20
N PRO A 243 -20.42 -18.11 -15.69
CA PRO A 243 -19.73 -18.59 -14.51
C PRO A 243 -18.34 -19.13 -14.90
N VAL A 244 -17.31 -18.30 -14.92
CA VAL A 244 -15.92 -18.76 -15.12
C VAL A 244 -14.92 -17.98 -14.27
N GLN A 245 -13.95 -18.73 -13.76
CA GLN A 245 -12.78 -18.37 -12.96
C GLN A 245 -12.24 -16.93 -13.15
N TRP A 246 -11.97 -16.29 -12.01
CA TRP A 246 -11.33 -14.98 -11.82
C TRP A 246 -9.92 -14.93 -12.42
N GLN A 247 -9.84 -14.83 -13.75
CA GLN A 247 -8.64 -14.45 -14.49
C GLN A 247 -9.06 -13.57 -15.66
N ARG A 248 -9.15 -12.25 -15.47
CA ARG A 248 -8.85 -11.26 -16.52
C ARG A 248 -8.84 -9.81 -15.99
N SER A 249 -7.80 -9.10 -16.45
CA SER A 249 -7.51 -7.67 -16.42
C SER A 249 -7.56 -6.91 -15.08
N TRP A 250 -6.44 -6.94 -14.38
CA TRP A 250 -6.01 -5.80 -13.56
C TRP A 250 -4.78 -5.18 -14.24
N ARG A 251 -4.83 -3.88 -14.53
CA ARG A 251 -3.65 -3.18 -15.06
C ARG A 251 -2.71 -2.66 -13.98
N HIS A 252 -3.12 -2.33 -12.76
CA HIS A 252 -2.20 -1.91 -11.67
C HIS A 252 -2.75 -2.16 -10.24
N GLY A 253 -3.51 -3.24 -10.03
CA GLY A 253 -4.05 -3.59 -8.72
C GLY A 253 -3.27 -4.71 -8.05
N LEU A 254 -2.97 -4.58 -6.76
CA LEU A 254 -2.35 -5.61 -5.94
C LEU A 254 -3.40 -6.22 -4.99
N LEU A 255 -3.60 -7.53 -5.12
CA LEU A 255 -4.32 -8.32 -4.12
C LEU A 255 -3.33 -8.74 -3.04
N ILE A 256 -3.57 -8.34 -1.79
CA ILE A 256 -2.87 -8.89 -0.63
C ILE A 256 -3.85 -9.86 0.02
N ARG A 257 -3.51 -11.14 0.00
CA ARG A 257 -4.19 -12.20 0.74
C ARG A 257 -3.43 -12.48 2.03
#